data_AF-A0A392UQW5-F1
#
_entry.id   AF-A0A392UQW5-F1
#
_cell.length_a   1.000
_cell.length_b   1.000
_cell.length_c   1.000
_cell.angle_alpha   90.00
_cell.angle_beta   90.00
_cell.angle_gamma   90.00
#
_symmetry.space_group_name_H-M   'P 1'
#
loop_
_entity.id
_entity.type
_entity.pdbx_description
1 polymer ?
#
loop_
_entity_poly.entity_id
_entity_poly.type
_entity_poly.pdbx_seq_one_letter_code
_entity_poly.pdbx_strand_id
1 'polypeptide(L)' 'MAAARTNAQIVEALATLTNIVARDNQPGREGEMRLE' A
#
# COMPACT_ATOMS: atom_id res chain seq x y z
N MET A 1 0.44 -4.85 -27.71
CA MET A 1 1.60 -4.21 -27.03
C MET A 1 1.20 -3.09 -26.09
N ALA A 2 0.39 -2.10 -26.50
CA ALA A 2 -0.03 -0.99 -25.64
C ALA A 2 -0.73 -1.45 -24.34
N ALA A 3 -1.69 -2.37 -24.42
CA ALA A 3 -2.41 -2.89 -23.25
C ALA A 3 -1.49 -3.55 -22.21
N ALA A 4 -0.48 -4.30 -22.65
CA ALA A 4 0.48 -4.94 -21.73
C ALA A 4 1.31 -3.90 -20.95
N ARG A 5 1.74 -2.82 -21.63
CA ARG A 5 2.44 -1.70 -20.99
C ARG A 5 1.56 -1.00 -19.97
N THR A 6 0.32 -0.69 -20.33
CA THR A 6 -0.64 -0.06 -19.41
C THR A 6 -0.92 -0.94 -18.20
N ASN A 7 -1.09 -2.25 -18.40
CA ASN A 7 -1.32 -3.19 -17.30
C ASN A 7 -0.12 -3.27 -16.36
N ALA A 8 1.11 -3.25 -16.88
CA ALA A 8 2.31 -3.21 -16.06
C ALA A 8 2.36 -1.93 -15.20
N GLN A 9 2.06 -0.77 -15.78
CA GLN A 9 2.01 0.51 -15.05
C GLN A 9 0.94 0.52 -13.96
N ILE A 10 -0.23 -0.10 -14.22
CA ILE A 10 -1.30 -0.25 -13.23
C ILE A 10 -0.83 -1.13 -12.07
N VAL A 11 -0.19 -2.26 -12.35
CA VAL A 11 0.32 -3.17 -11.31
C VAL A 11 1.38 -2.48 -10.44
N GLU A 12 2.29 -1.71 -11.04
CA GLU A 12 3.30 -0.93 -10.31
C GLU A 12 2.67 0.15 -9.40
N ALA A 13 1.66 0.86 -9.92
CA ALA A 13 0.93 1.86 -9.14
C ALA A 13 0.20 1.20 -7.95
N LEU A 14 -0.47 0.07 -8.18
CA LEU A 14 -1.15 -0.68 -7.12
C LEU A 14 -0.17 -1.19 -6.06
N ALA A 15 0.97 -1.76 -6.46
CA ALA A 15 2.00 -2.21 -5.53
C ALA A 15 2.54 -1.06 -4.65
N THR A 16 2.71 0.13 -5.24
CA THR A 16 3.12 1.33 -4.51
C THR A 16 2.09 1.73 -3.45
N LEU A 17 0.81 1.77 -3.84
CA LEU A 17 -0.29 2.10 -2.92
C LEU A 17 -0.41 1.07 -1.79
N THR A 18 -0.31 -0.23 -2.10
CA THR A 18 -0.33 -1.29 -1.09
C THR A 18 0.81 -1.13 -0.09
N ASN A 19 2.01 -0.76 -0.53
CA ASN A 19 3.15 -0.54 0.37
C ASN A 19 2.94 0.67 1.30
N ILE A 20 2.24 1.71 0.86
CA ILE A 20 1.88 2.87 1.70
C ILE A 20 0.88 2.42 2.77
N VAL A 21 -0.23 1.84 2.35
CA VAL A 21 -1.29 1.37 3.27
C VAL A 21 -0.75 0.34 4.27
N ALA A 22 0.12 -0.57 3.85
CA ALA A 22 0.72 -1.57 4.73
C ALA A 22 1.69 -0.98 5.77
N ARG A 23 2.35 0.14 5.45
CA ARG A 23 3.19 0.89 6.40
C ARG A 23 2.34 1.64 7.42
N ASP A 24 1.24 2.23 6.97
CA ASP A 24 0.37 3.04 7.80
C ASP A 24 -0.52 2.17 8.71
N ASN A 25 -0.92 0.99 8.24
CA ASN A 25 -1.73 0.01 9.00
C ASN A 25 -0.88 -1.00 9.78
N GLN A 26 0.32 -0.64 10.23
CA GLN A 26 1.12 -1.51 11.10
C GLN A 26 0.41 -1.68 12.46
N PRO A 27 -0.11 -2.87 12.81
CA PRO A 27 -0.95 -3.06 14.00
C PRO A 27 -0.24 -2.78 15.33
N GLY A 28 1.10 -2.72 15.33
CA GLY A 28 1.91 -2.34 16.49
C GLY A 28 1.98 -0.83 16.76
N ARG A 29 1.52 0.03 15.85
CA ARG A 29 1.49 1.51 16.05
C ARG A 29 0.12 2.02 16.49
N GLU A 30 -0.96 1.36 16.09
CA GLU A 30 -2.32 1.74 16.46
C GLU A 30 -2.70 1.27 17.88
N GLY A 31 -2.06 0.20 18.39
CA GLY A 31 -2.32 -0.37 19.71
C GLY A 31 -1.56 0.27 20.90
N GLU A 32 -0.58 1.15 20.65
CA GLU A 32 0.12 1.89 21.71
C GLU A 32 -0.56 3.23 22.07
N MET A 33 -1.55 3.69 21.32
CA MET A 33 -2.49 4.72 21.80
C MET A 33 -3.54 4.09 22.73
N ARG A 34 -3.10 3.28 23.69
CA ARG A 34 -3.91 3.03 24.89
C ARG A 34 -4.06 4.38 25.56
N LEU A 35 -5.29 4.91 25.49
CA LEU A 35 -5.71 6.04 26.30
C LEU A 35 -5.54 5.63 27.77
N GLU A 36 -4.44 6.06 28.38
CA GLU A 36 -4.28 6.22 29.82
C GLU A 36 -4.48 7.68 30.22
#